data_AF-A0A168NP99-F1
#
_entry.id   AF-A0A168NP99-F1
#
_cell.length_a   1.000
_cell.length_b   1.000
_cell.length_c   1.000
_cell.angle_alpha   90.00
_cell.angle_beta   90.00
_cell.angle_gamma   90.00
#
_symmetry.space_group_name_H-M   'P 1'
#
loop_
_entity.id
_entity.type
_entity.pdbx_description
1 polymer ?
#
loop_
_entity_poly.entity_id
_entity_poly.type
_entity_poly.pdbx_seq_one_letter_code
_entity_poly.pdbx_strand_id
1 'polypeptide(L)'
;MLNNLSLDFNWSKVETDEIPYLYPQTFDRSMNKNLQVPSVYRWRIYKTDSECRDVYIGETDNLKRRVTGYLKPGISQMTNIRMKNLFDNYIEKGYKIELDIVQISTFIFNGIELNQDSLSSKNIRLIIENMIILKHKNLGYNLLNVKI
;
A
#
# COMPACT_ATOMS: atom_id res chain seq x y z
N MET A 1 32.03 -11.84 -3.70
CA MET A 1 31.35 -10.52 -3.69
C MET A 1 29.89 -10.76 -3.33
N LEU A 2 29.36 -10.06 -2.34
CA LEU A 2 27.93 -10.04 -2.07
C LEU A 2 27.29 -9.02 -3.02
N ASN A 3 26.45 -9.49 -3.93
CA ASN A 3 25.63 -8.60 -4.74
C ASN A 3 24.48 -8.12 -3.86
N ASN A 4 24.50 -6.84 -3.47
CA ASN A 4 23.39 -6.23 -2.76
C ASN A 4 22.29 -5.85 -3.76
N LEU A 5 21.05 -6.23 -3.47
CA LEU A 5 19.88 -5.84 -4.26
C LEU A 5 19.13 -4.76 -3.48
N SER A 6 19.16 -3.52 -3.97
CA SER A 6 18.41 -2.39 -3.42
C SER A 6 17.31 -1.94 -4.37
N LEU A 7 16.17 -1.54 -3.81
CA LEU A 7 15.10 -0.84 -4.52
C LEU A 7 15.01 0.57 -3.95
N ASP A 8 15.22 1.55 -4.83
CA ASP A 8 15.02 2.95 -4.51
C ASP A 8 13.58 3.35 -4.82
N PHE A 9 12.85 3.67 -3.77
CA PHE A 9 11.45 4.05 -3.85
C PHE A 9 11.09 5.02 -2.74
N ASN A 10 10.05 5.80 -2.98
CA ASN A 10 9.46 6.69 -2.00
C ASN A 10 7.98 6.36 -1.82
N TRP A 11 7.45 6.70 -0.64
CA TRP A 11 6.01 6.65 -0.39
C TRP A 11 5.42 8.02 -0.70
N SER A 12 4.40 8.05 -1.55
CA SER A 12 3.57 9.22 -1.77
C SER A 12 2.22 9.02 -1.09
N LYS A 13 1.78 9.99 -0.28
CA LYS A 13 0.47 9.94 0.37
C LYS A 13 -0.63 10.06 -0.68
N VAL A 14 -1.72 9.34 -0.47
CA VAL A 14 -2.95 9.62 -1.21
C VAL A 14 -3.65 10.79 -0.52
N GLU A 15 -3.73 11.93 -1.19
CA GLU A 15 -4.29 13.17 -0.65
C GLU A 15 -4.94 14.03 -1.75
N THR A 16 -5.81 14.95 -1.32
CA THR A 16 -6.41 16.00 -2.16
C THR A 16 -6.25 17.31 -1.43
N ASP A 17 -5.72 18.33 -2.11
CA ASP A 17 -5.49 19.67 -1.53
C ASP A 17 -4.78 19.59 -0.17
N GLU A 18 -3.72 18.76 -0.10
CA GLU A 18 -2.91 18.48 1.09
C GLU A 18 -3.65 17.79 2.26
N ILE A 19 -4.89 17.34 2.03
CA ILE A 19 -5.67 16.56 3.00
C ILE A 19 -5.47 15.06 2.72
N PRO A 20 -4.83 14.31 3.64
CA PRO A 20 -4.63 12.89 3.48
C PRO A 20 -5.96 12.13 3.44
N TYR A 21 -6.02 11.12 2.59
CA TYR A 21 -7.08 10.13 2.63
C TYR A 21 -7.03 9.34 3.95
N LEU A 22 -8.17 9.26 4.63
CA LEU A 22 -8.34 8.44 5.83
C LEU A 22 -9.42 7.39 5.61
N TYR A 23 -9.11 6.12 5.87
CA TYR A 23 -10.16 5.10 5.94
C TYR A 23 -11.12 5.39 7.12
N PRO A 24 -12.45 5.20 6.99
CA PRO A 24 -13.20 4.61 5.88
C PRO A 24 -13.83 5.65 4.92
N GLN A 25 -13.20 6.80 4.70
CA GLN A 25 -13.74 7.79 3.78
C GLN A 25 -13.84 7.22 2.35
N THR A 26 -14.76 7.75 1.56
CA THR A 26 -14.78 7.49 0.11
C THR A 26 -13.85 8.46 -0.59
N PHE A 27 -13.22 8.04 -1.67
CA PHE A 27 -12.47 8.95 -2.54
C PHE A 27 -13.35 10.07 -3.07
N ASP A 28 -12.83 11.30 -3.03
CA ASP A 28 -13.43 12.43 -3.71
C ASP A 28 -13.28 12.32 -5.24
N ARG A 29 -13.81 13.30 -5.97
CA ARG A 29 -13.78 13.31 -7.43
C ARG A 29 -12.36 13.35 -8.02
N SER A 30 -11.43 14.06 -7.37
CA SER A 30 -10.04 14.20 -7.81
C SER A 30 -9.28 12.88 -7.64
N MET A 31 -9.32 12.31 -6.44
CA MET A 31 -8.75 10.99 -6.14
C MET A 31 -9.32 9.91 -7.08
N ASN A 32 -10.62 9.93 -7.33
CA ASN A 32 -11.28 8.95 -8.20
C ASN A 32 -10.75 8.93 -9.64
N LYS A 33 -10.24 10.06 -10.14
CA LYS A 33 -9.67 10.17 -11.48
C LYS A 33 -8.24 9.62 -11.51
N ASN A 34 -7.44 9.95 -10.50
CA ASN A 34 -6.00 9.69 -10.51
C ASN A 34 -5.59 8.31 -9.96
N LEU A 35 -6.48 7.62 -9.22
CA LEU A 35 -6.17 6.35 -8.57
C LEU A 35 -6.64 5.11 -9.36
N GLN A 36 -7.01 5.25 -10.63
CA GLN A 36 -7.32 4.11 -11.52
C GLN A 36 -6.06 3.58 -12.20
N VAL A 37 -5.04 3.28 -11.39
CA VAL A 37 -3.72 2.87 -11.86
C VAL A 37 -3.24 1.60 -11.14
N PRO A 38 -2.39 0.78 -11.80
CA PRO A 38 -1.61 -0.25 -11.14
C PRO A 38 -0.69 0.36 -10.10
N SER A 39 -0.58 -0.27 -8.93
CA SER A 39 0.17 0.29 -7.82
C SER A 39 0.60 -0.78 -6.80
N VAL A 40 1.71 -0.51 -6.14
CA VAL A 40 2.03 -1.10 -4.83
C VAL A 40 1.72 -0.04 -3.79
N TYR A 41 1.02 -0.40 -2.72
CA TYR A 41 0.52 0.54 -1.73
C TYR A 41 0.77 0.03 -0.32
N ARG A 42 0.63 0.93 0.66
CA ARG A 42 0.54 0.55 2.06
C ARG A 42 -0.60 1.26 2.78
N TRP A 43 -1.21 0.54 3.72
CA TRP A 43 -2.01 1.14 4.79
C TRP A 43 -1.10 1.36 6.00
N ARG A 44 -1.07 2.58 6.50
CA ARG A 44 -0.39 2.95 7.75
C ARG A 44 -1.41 3.07 8.86
N ILE A 45 -1.18 2.37 9.97
CA ILE A 45 -2.09 2.38 11.13
C ILE A 45 -1.33 2.93 12.33
N TYR A 46 -1.84 4.00 12.92
CA TYR A 46 -1.15 4.71 14.00
C TYR A 46 -2.12 5.54 14.85
N LYS A 47 -1.73 5.88 16.07
CA LYS A 47 -2.40 6.93 16.87
C LYS A 47 -1.68 8.25 16.67
N THR A 48 -2.38 9.36 16.89
CA THR A 48 -1.74 10.69 16.95
C THR A 48 -0.57 10.64 17.93
N ASP A 49 0.59 11.19 17.53
CA ASP A 49 1.83 11.24 18.31
C ASP A 49 2.48 9.87 18.65
N SER A 50 2.04 8.79 18.00
CA SER A 50 2.66 7.47 18.13
C SER A 50 3.47 7.10 16.90
N GLU A 51 4.52 6.31 17.09
CA GLU A 51 5.28 5.75 15.98
C GLU A 51 4.39 4.81 15.14
N CYS A 52 4.38 5.00 13.83
CA CYS A 52 3.62 4.16 12.91
C CYS A 52 4.38 2.86 12.62
N ARG A 53 4.13 1.81 13.41
CA ARG A 53 4.75 0.48 13.24
C ARG A 53 3.85 -0.56 12.57
N ASP A 54 2.53 -0.39 12.63
CA ASP A 54 1.58 -1.32 12.01
C ASP A 54 1.31 -0.93 10.55
N VAL A 55 1.67 -1.81 9.61
CA VAL A 55 1.47 -1.57 8.18
C VAL A 55 0.96 -2.80 7.44
N TYR A 56 0.04 -2.57 6.50
CA TYR A 56 -0.31 -3.56 5.49
C TYR A 56 0.30 -3.11 4.16
N ILE A 57 1.02 -3.99 3.47
CA ILE A 57 1.55 -3.71 2.13
C ILE A 57 0.83 -4.63 1.13
N GLY A 58 0.48 -4.10 -0.04
CA GLY A 58 -0.26 -4.84 -1.06
C GLY A 58 0.03 -4.35 -2.47
N GLU A 59 -0.26 -5.19 -3.46
CA GLU A 59 -0.31 -4.80 -4.88
C GLU A 59 -1.73 -4.86 -5.47
N THR A 60 -1.94 -4.08 -6.52
CA THR A 60 -3.16 -4.09 -7.31
C THR A 60 -2.93 -3.56 -8.72
N ASP A 61 -3.72 -4.04 -9.67
CA ASP A 61 -3.82 -3.49 -11.03
C ASP A 61 -4.70 -2.22 -11.09
N ASN A 62 -5.54 -2.00 -10.09
CA ASN A 62 -6.42 -0.84 -9.98
C ASN A 62 -6.61 -0.45 -8.52
N LEU A 63 -5.96 0.64 -8.10
CA LEU A 63 -5.97 1.09 -6.71
C LEU A 63 -7.37 1.51 -6.24
N LYS A 64 -8.11 2.25 -7.06
CA LYS A 64 -9.50 2.64 -6.77
C LYS A 64 -10.38 1.44 -6.45
N ARG A 65 -10.34 0.42 -7.31
CA ARG A 65 -11.14 -0.81 -7.13
C ARG A 65 -10.72 -1.54 -5.86
N ARG A 66 -9.42 -1.61 -5.57
CA ARG A 66 -8.89 -2.28 -4.38
C ARG A 66 -9.37 -1.62 -3.09
N VAL A 67 -9.24 -0.29 -3.00
CA VAL A 67 -9.67 0.47 -1.82
C VAL A 67 -11.18 0.39 -1.63
N THR A 68 -11.95 0.52 -2.72
CA THR A 68 -13.41 0.30 -2.70
C THR A 68 -13.78 -1.09 -2.18
N GLY A 69 -12.99 -2.11 -2.54
CA GLY A 69 -13.17 -3.48 -2.04
C GLY A 69 -13.00 -3.59 -0.53
N TYR A 70 -12.11 -2.82 0.10
CA TYR A 70 -11.98 -2.78 1.56
C TYR A 70 -13.12 -2.02 2.26
N LEU A 71 -13.74 -1.05 1.57
CA LEU A 71 -14.88 -0.31 2.10
C LEU A 71 -16.18 -1.14 2.03
N LYS A 72 -16.39 -1.81 0.88
CA LYS A 72 -17.60 -2.55 0.55
C LYS A 72 -17.23 -3.91 -0.04
N PRO A 73 -16.72 -4.85 0.80
CA PRO A 73 -16.32 -6.16 0.32
C PRO A 73 -17.51 -6.95 -0.21
N GLY A 74 -17.33 -7.63 -1.34
CA GLY A 74 -18.27 -8.66 -1.79
C GLY A 74 -18.21 -9.90 -0.89
N ILE A 75 -19.29 -10.68 -0.85
CA ILE A 75 -19.44 -11.86 0.05
C ILE A 75 -18.30 -12.89 -0.13
N SER A 76 -17.79 -13.06 -1.35
CA SER A 76 -16.69 -14.00 -1.65
C SER A 76 -15.29 -13.41 -1.46
N GLN A 77 -15.16 -12.11 -1.16
CA GLN A 77 -13.87 -11.43 -1.07
C GLN A 77 -13.26 -11.53 0.33
N MET A 78 -12.91 -12.75 0.74
CA MET A 78 -12.45 -13.07 2.10
C MET A 78 -11.31 -12.17 2.60
N THR A 79 -10.34 -11.83 1.73
CA THR A 79 -9.26 -10.89 2.08
C THR A 79 -9.79 -9.50 2.40
N ASN A 80 -10.73 -8.99 1.60
CA ASN A 80 -11.28 -7.67 1.81
C ASN A 80 -12.16 -7.63 3.07
N ILE A 81 -12.93 -8.69 3.32
CA ILE A 81 -13.72 -8.85 4.55
C ILE A 81 -12.80 -8.84 5.78
N ARG A 82 -11.72 -9.64 5.76
CA ARG A 82 -10.73 -9.67 6.84
C ARG A 82 -10.11 -8.30 7.08
N MET A 83 -9.68 -7.62 6.02
CA MET A 83 -9.05 -6.30 6.14
C MET A 83 -10.03 -5.23 6.63
N LYS A 84 -11.30 -5.27 6.18
CA LYS A 84 -12.34 -4.38 6.67
C LYS A 84 -12.53 -4.54 8.18
N ASN A 85 -12.75 -5.77 8.65
CA ASN A 85 -12.92 -6.04 10.08
C ASN A 85 -11.70 -5.60 10.90
N LEU A 86 -10.49 -5.82 10.36
CA LEU A 86 -9.26 -5.37 11.00
C LEU A 86 -9.21 -3.84 11.13
N PHE A 87 -9.50 -3.12 10.05
CA PHE A 87 -9.50 -1.67 10.02
C PHE A 87 -10.58 -1.07 10.91
N ASP A 88 -11.80 -1.58 10.85
CA ASP A 88 -12.91 -1.13 11.69
C ASP A 88 -12.55 -1.26 13.19
N ASN A 89 -11.96 -2.39 13.60
CA ASN A 89 -11.46 -2.58 14.98
C ASN A 89 -10.33 -1.61 15.37
N TYR A 90 -9.47 -1.20 14.43
CA TYR A 90 -8.47 -0.16 14.70
C TYR A 90 -9.11 1.22 14.85
N ILE A 91 -10.08 1.56 14.00
CA ILE A 91 -10.84 2.82 14.09
C ILE A 91 -11.58 2.91 15.43
N GLU A 92 -12.25 1.83 15.87
CA GLU A 92 -12.92 1.76 17.17
C GLU A 92 -11.97 2.01 18.35
N LYS A 93 -10.69 1.66 18.20
CA LYS A 93 -9.62 1.90 19.19
C LYS A 93 -8.96 3.27 19.08
N GLY A 94 -9.47 4.14 18.21
CA GLY A 94 -8.99 5.51 18.00
C GLY A 94 -7.73 5.62 17.15
N TYR A 95 -7.42 4.61 16.32
CA TYR A 95 -6.33 4.70 15.36
C TYR A 95 -6.77 5.46 14.11
N LYS A 96 -5.80 6.06 13.43
CA LYS A 96 -5.90 6.62 12.09
C LYS A 96 -5.33 5.61 11.09
N ILE A 97 -5.92 5.56 9.90
CA ILE A 97 -5.53 4.65 8.83
C ILE A 97 -5.35 5.46 7.54
N GLU A 98 -4.09 5.67 7.15
CA GLU A 98 -3.70 6.43 5.95
C GLU A 98 -3.28 5.50 4.81
N LEU A 99 -3.47 5.93 3.56
CA LEU A 99 -3.04 5.22 2.36
C LEU A 99 -1.85 5.92 1.72
N ASP A 100 -0.79 5.17 1.44
CA ASP A 100 0.31 5.63 0.59
C ASP A 100 0.49 4.69 -0.62
N ILE A 101 1.04 5.24 -1.69
CA ILE A 101 1.44 4.50 -2.89
C ILE A 101 2.95 4.59 -3.09
N VAL A 102 3.52 3.54 -3.68
CA VAL A 102 4.93 3.51 -4.06
C VAL A 102 5.14 4.40 -5.28
N GLN A 103 6.17 5.23 -5.22
CA GLN A 103 6.78 5.92 -6.34
C GLN A 103 8.18 5.35 -6.55
N ILE A 104 8.44 4.79 -7.72
CA ILE A 104 9.78 4.29 -8.08
C ILE A 104 10.45 5.24 -9.05
N SER A 105 11.72 5.54 -8.77
CA SER A 105 12.61 6.13 -9.76
C SER A 105 13.02 5.07 -10.78
N THR A 106 13.48 5.48 -11.96
CA THR A 106 14.02 4.53 -12.94
C THR A 106 15.24 3.81 -12.38
N PHE A 107 15.25 2.47 -12.45
CA PHE A 107 16.38 1.63 -12.04
C PHE A 107 16.55 0.43 -12.97
N ILE A 108 17.73 -0.19 -12.98
CA ILE A 108 18.02 -1.35 -13.82
C ILE A 108 18.03 -2.61 -12.96
N PHE A 109 17.21 -3.59 -13.33
CA PHE A 109 17.20 -4.92 -12.73
C PHE A 109 17.57 -5.98 -13.79
N ASN A 110 18.75 -6.58 -13.64
CA ASN A 110 19.24 -7.63 -14.53
C ASN A 110 19.23 -7.22 -16.03
N GLY A 111 19.62 -5.97 -16.31
CA GLY A 111 19.62 -5.38 -17.66
C GLY A 111 18.26 -4.86 -18.14
N ILE A 112 17.20 -4.99 -17.34
CA ILE A 112 15.87 -4.48 -17.65
C ILE A 112 15.69 -3.14 -16.94
N GLU A 113 15.40 -2.09 -17.70
CA GLU A 113 14.99 -0.80 -17.13
C GLU A 113 13.57 -0.91 -16.56
N LEU A 114 13.43 -0.57 -15.28
CA LEU A 114 12.19 -0.53 -14.54
C LEU A 114 11.90 0.90 -14.10
N ASN A 115 10.66 1.34 -14.28
CA ASN A 115 10.17 2.68 -13.94
C ASN A 115 8.70 2.60 -13.49
N GLN A 116 8.07 3.73 -13.19
CA GLN A 116 6.69 3.75 -12.69
C GLN A 116 5.69 3.04 -13.63
N ASP A 117 5.85 3.15 -14.95
CA ASP A 117 4.98 2.50 -15.94
C ASP A 117 5.13 0.97 -15.94
N SER A 118 6.29 0.47 -15.46
CA SER A 118 6.55 -0.96 -15.30
C SER A 118 5.62 -1.61 -14.28
N LEU A 119 4.97 -0.85 -13.39
CA LEU A 119 3.95 -1.35 -12.48
C LEU A 119 2.70 -1.87 -13.21
N SER A 120 2.52 -1.62 -14.50
CA SER A 120 1.51 -2.29 -15.32
C SER A 120 1.63 -3.82 -15.29
N SER A 121 2.86 -4.35 -15.16
CA SER A 121 3.12 -5.79 -15.03
C SER A 121 2.87 -6.28 -13.61
N LYS A 122 2.01 -7.29 -13.47
CA LYS A 122 1.74 -7.95 -12.18
C LYS A 122 2.99 -8.54 -11.55
N ASN A 123 3.87 -9.16 -12.35
CA ASN A 123 5.09 -9.78 -11.83
C ASN A 123 6.02 -8.73 -11.22
N ILE A 124 6.12 -7.55 -11.85
CA ILE A 124 6.94 -6.44 -11.35
C ILE A 124 6.36 -5.90 -10.04
N ARG A 125 5.04 -5.72 -9.96
CA ARG A 125 4.39 -5.30 -8.71
C ARG A 125 4.61 -6.31 -7.57
N LEU A 126 4.50 -7.61 -7.83
CA LEU A 126 4.74 -8.64 -6.84
C LEU A 126 6.20 -8.66 -6.35
N ILE A 127 7.17 -8.47 -7.26
CA ILE A 127 8.59 -8.38 -6.88
C ILE A 127 8.80 -7.17 -5.96
N ILE A 128 8.30 -5.99 -6.36
CA ILE A 128 8.41 -4.76 -5.59
C ILE A 128 7.72 -4.90 -4.22
N GLU A 129 6.50 -5.42 -4.18
CA GLU A 129 5.75 -5.69 -2.94
C GLU A 129 6.59 -6.54 -1.97
N ASN A 130 7.15 -7.66 -2.44
CA ASN A 130 7.94 -8.55 -1.60
C ASN A 130 9.26 -7.92 -1.13
N MET A 131 9.95 -7.15 -1.98
CA MET A 131 11.14 -6.41 -1.57
C MET A 131 10.82 -5.38 -0.48
N ILE A 132 9.70 -4.68 -0.61
CA ILE A 132 9.24 -3.69 0.36
C ILE A 132 8.85 -4.37 1.69
N ILE A 133 8.14 -5.49 1.63
CA ILE A 133 7.80 -6.33 2.79
C ILE A 133 9.07 -6.76 3.54
N LEU A 134 10.07 -7.29 2.83
CA LEU A 134 11.34 -7.71 3.43
C LEU A 134 12.07 -6.53 4.09
N LYS A 135 12.14 -5.38 3.40
CA LYS A 135 12.73 -4.15 3.96
C LYS A 135 12.02 -3.71 5.24
N HIS A 136 10.69 -3.67 5.25
CA HIS A 136 9.91 -3.24 6.42
C HIS A 136 10.01 -4.25 7.58
N LYS A 137 10.04 -5.56 7.30
CA LYS A 137 10.31 -6.58 8.31
C LYS A 137 11.66 -6.37 8.97
N ASN A 138 12.71 -6.12 8.18
CA ASN A 138 14.05 -5.85 8.69
C ASN A 138 14.14 -4.56 9.52
N LEU A 139 13.30 -3.57 9.22
CA LEU A 139 13.18 -2.33 9.99
C LEU A 139 12.30 -2.46 11.25
N GLY A 140 11.75 -3.65 11.54
CA GLY A 140 10.94 -3.90 12.74
C GLY A 140 9.51 -3.39 12.64
N TYR A 141 8.92 -3.29 11.45
CA TYR A 141 7.49 -3.02 11.30
C TYR A 141 6.65 -4.27 11.58
N ASN A 142 5.46 -4.06 12.14
CA ASN A 142 4.43 -5.08 12.29
C ASN A 142 3.64 -5.19 10.98
N LEU A 143 3.91 -6.26 10.22
CA LEU A 143 3.30 -6.47 8.91
C LEU A 143 1.96 -7.22 9.02
N LEU A 144 0.86 -6.56 8.67
CA LEU A 144 -0.51 -7.08 8.79
C LEU A 144 -0.93 -8.07 7.67
N ASN A 145 -0.09 -8.19 6.63
CA ASN A 145 -0.28 -9.10 5.50
C ASN A 145 0.47 -10.44 5.68
N VAL A 146 1.48 -10.51 6.55
CA VAL A 146 2.23 -11.73 6.81
C VAL A 146 1.57 -12.48 7.97
N LYS A 147 1.04 -13.69 7.71
CA LYS A 147 0.75 -14.62 8.80
C LYS A 147 2.10 -15.04 9.39
N ILE A 148 2.24 -14.90 10.71
CA ILE A 148 3.28 -15.59 11.48
C ILE A 148 3.12 -17.09 11.25
#